data_AF-A0A840H311-F1
#
_entry.id   AF-A0A840H311-F1
#
_cell.length_a   1.000
_cell.length_b   1.000
_cell.length_c   1.000
_cell.angle_alpha   90.00
_cell.angle_beta   90.00
_cell.angle_gamma   90.00
#
_symmetry.space_group_name_H-M   'P 1'
#
loop_
_entity.id
_entity.type
_entity.pdbx_description
1 polymer ?
#
loop_
_entity_poly.entity_id
_entity_poly.type
_entity_poly.pdbx_seq_one_letter_code
_entity_poly.pdbx_strand_id
1 'polypeptide(L)' 'MLPMRPGQPARRSHDYTRHGTTSLFAALDIATGKVIGKCYSRHRAAEFR' A
#
# COMPACT_ATOMS: atom_id res chain seq x y z
N MET A 1 -1.36 -29.29 5.60
CA MET A 1 -0.44 -28.43 4.82
C MET A 1 0.79 -28.19 5.68
N LEU A 2 1.98 -28.60 5.22
CA LEU A 2 3.23 -28.39 5.97
C LEU A 2 3.60 -26.90 5.97
N PRO A 3 4.22 -26.38 7.04
CA PRO A 3 4.62 -24.98 7.12
C PRO A 3 5.69 -24.65 6.07
N MET A 4 5.59 -23.47 5.46
CA MET A 4 6.58 -23.01 4.48
C MET A 4 7.91 -22.64 5.15
N ARG A 5 9.00 -22.92 4.44
CA ARG A 5 10.34 -22.50 4.85
C ARG A 5 10.54 -21.00 4.58
N PRO A 6 11.29 -20.28 5.43
CA PRO A 6 11.67 -18.90 5.17
C PRO A 6 12.30 -18.74 3.78
N GLY A 7 11.91 -17.71 3.04
CA GLY A 7 12.43 -17.42 1.71
C GLY A 7 11.72 -18.12 0.54
N GLN A 8 10.77 -19.03 0.78
CA GLN A 8 9.90 -19.51 -0.29
C GLN A 8 8.69 -18.58 -0.47
N PRO A 9 8.45 -18.05 -1.69
CA PRO A 9 7.23 -17.32 -1.95
C PRO A 9 6.02 -18.26 -1.80
N ALA A 10 4.99 -17.78 -1.10
CA ALA A 10 3.75 -18.52 -0.92
C ALA A 10 3.17 -18.96 -2.26
N ARG A 11 3.01 -20.28 -2.44
CA ARG A 11 2.24 -20.81 -3.57
C ARG A 11 0.83 -20.22 -3.45
N ARG A 12 0.35 -19.55 -4.50
CA ARG A 12 -1.03 -19.06 -4.53
C ARG A 12 -1.95 -20.28 -4.42
N SER A 13 -2.56 -20.49 -3.26
CA SER A 13 -3.65 -21.46 -3.10
C SER A 13 -4.87 -20.97 -3.90
N HIS A 14 -5.77 -21.88 -4.28
CA HIS A 14 -7.00 -21.54 -4.99
C HIS A 14 -7.81 -20.45 -4.26
N ASP A 15 -7.77 -20.45 -2.93
CA ASP A 15 -8.52 -19.51 -2.09
C ASP A 15 -7.76 -18.20 -1.81
N TYR A 16 -6.62 -17.98 -2.48
CA TYR A 16 -5.81 -16.79 -2.29
C TYR A 16 -6.37 -15.58 -3.05
N THR A 17 -6.96 -14.62 -2.31
CA THR A 17 -7.40 -13.33 -2.86
C THR A 17 -6.39 -12.23 -2.47
N ARG A 18 -5.94 -11.44 -3.46
CA ARG A 18 -5.15 -10.21 -3.19
C ARG A 18 -6.06 -9.00 -3.11
N HIS A 19 -5.94 -8.25 -2.02
CA HIS A 19 -6.66 -6.99 -1.81
C HIS A 19 -6.05 -5.78 -2.56
N GLY A 20 -5.11 -6.01 -3.47
CA GLY A 20 -4.41 -4.96 -4.20
C GLY A 20 -3.43 -4.15 -3.34
N THR A 21 -2.93 -3.06 -3.89
CA THR A 21 -2.03 -2.09 -3.23
C THR A 21 -2.60 -0.69 -3.41
N THR A 22 -2.64 0.10 -2.34
CA THR A 22 -3.00 1.53 -2.36
C THR A 22 -1.75 2.40 -2.31
N SER A 23 -1.79 3.56 -2.96
CA SER A 23 -0.72 4.56 -2.96
C SER A 23 -1.00 5.62 -1.87
N LEU A 24 -0.07 5.78 -0.92
CA LEU A 24 -0.14 6.84 0.09
C LEU A 24 0.48 8.12 -0.46
N PHE A 25 -0.28 9.21 -0.38
CA PHE A 25 0.19 10.57 -0.66
C PHE A 25 0.19 11.34 0.66
N ALA A 26 1.29 12.01 0.98
CA ALA A 26 1.42 12.77 2.20
C ALA A 26 2.16 14.09 1.94
N ALA A 27 1.75 15.14 2.64
CA ALA A 27 2.36 16.47 2.60
C ALA A 27 2.54 16.99 4.02
N LEU A 28 3.62 17.73 4.25
CA LEU A 28 3.87 18.43 5.51
C LEU A 28 3.35 19.86 5.42
N ASP A 29 2.44 20.23 6.32
CA ASP A 29 2.07 21.62 6.56
C ASP A 29 3.14 22.28 7.44
N ILE A 30 3.91 23.21 6.87
CA ILE A 30 5.02 23.89 7.53
C ILE A 30 4.53 24.82 8.64
N ALA A 31 3.35 25.43 8.48
CA ALA A 31 2.84 26.40 9.45
C ALA A 31 2.38 25.74 10.75
N THR A 32 1.82 24.54 10.66
CA THR A 32 1.30 23.80 11.82
C THR A 32 2.16 22.61 12.25
N GLY A 33 3.12 22.19 11.43
CA GLY A 33 3.95 21.01 11.64
C GLY A 33 3.22 19.68 11.44
N LYS A 34 2.00 19.69 10.89
CA LYS A 34 1.17 18.49 10.72
C LYS A 34 1.44 17.83 9.38
N VAL A 35 1.45 16.50 9.36
CA VAL A 35 1.47 15.71 8.12
C VAL A 35 0.03 15.39 7.73
N ILE A 36 -0.36 15.77 6.52
CA ILE A 36 -1.66 15.49 5.92
C ILE A 36 -1.45 14.40 4.88
N GLY A 37 -2.19 13.30 4.96
CA GLY A 37 -2.05 12.21 4.00
C GLY A 37 -3.36 11.51 3.65
N LYS A 38 -3.42 10.95 2.44
CA LYS A 38 -4.55 10.19 1.89
C LYS A 38 -4.05 9.01 1.06
N CYS A 39 -4.79 7.90 1.13
CA CYS A 39 -4.54 6.72 0.29
C CYS A 39 -5.44 6.77 -0.95
N TYR A 40 -4.84 6.52 -2.12
CA TYR A 40 -5.55 6.44 -3.40
C TYR A 40 -5.30 5.10 -4.08
N SER A 41 -6.28 4.63 -4.85
CA SER A 41 -6.18 3.37 -5.59
C SER A 41 -5.21 3.43 -6.77
N ARG A 42 -4.84 4.64 -7.22
CA ARG A 42 -3.90 4.89 -8.32
C ARG A 42 -2.96 6.02 -7.95
N HIS A 43 -1.76 5.98 -8.53
CA HIS A 43 -0.76 7.04 -8.40
C HIS A 43 -0.79 7.91 -9.67
N ARG A 44 -1.50 9.05 -9.66
CA ARG A 44 -1.50 10.01 -10.78
C ARG A 44 -1.04 11.38 -10.30
N ALA A 45 -0.81 12.28 -11.26
CA ALA A 45 -0.42 13.65 -10.98
C ALA A 45 -1.57 14.49 -10.40
N ALA A 46 -2.82 14.08 -10.64
CA ALA A 46 -4.01 14.79 -10.16
C ALA A 46 -4.09 14.81 -8.62
N GLU A 47 -3.58 13.77 -7.97
CA GLU A 47 -3.55 13.63 -6.51
C GLU A 47 -2.43 14.47 -5.85
N PHE A 48 -1.53 15.10 -6.64
CA PHE A 48 -0.50 16.04 -6.18
C PHE A 48 -0.88 17.52 -6.34
N ARG A 49 -2.03 17.82 -6.96
CA ARG A 49 -2.51 19.18 -7.19
C ARG A 49 -3.31 19.69 -5.99
#